data_AF-F4D2Z0-F1
#
_entry.id   AF-F4D2Z0-F1
#
_cell.length_a   1.000
_cell.length_b   1.000
_cell.length_c   1.000
_cell.angle_alpha   90.00
_cell.angle_beta   90.00
_cell.angle_gamma   90.00
#
_symmetry.space_group_name_H-M   'P 1'
#
loop_
_entity.id
_entity.type
_entity.pdbx_description
1 polymer ?
#
loop_
_entity_poly.entity_id
_entity_poly.type
_entity_poly.pdbx_seq_one_letter_code
_entity_poly.pdbx_strand_id
1 'polypeptide(L)'
;MFLLEYAKVFALGVVKAYDEIVMREFSNAIQDILNNEMSIHNHYIRELQITQTELQNAHPTLANKSYTSYMLAEGIKGSIKEVTAAVLACGWSYLVIAQNLSQIPNALEHAFYGHWIKGYSSKEFQACVSWNINLLDSLTHASSKQEIEKLKDIFITTSKYEYMFWDMAYQKN
;
A
#
# COMPACT_ATOMS: atom_id res chain seq x y z
N MET A 1 0.88 -11.31 -4.52
CA MET A 1 0.11 -10.90 -5.73
C MET A 1 -0.16 -9.39 -5.73
N PHE A 2 -0.96 -8.85 -4.80
CA PHE A 2 -1.21 -7.40 -4.70
C PHE A 2 0.09 -6.57 -4.68
N LEU A 3 1.01 -6.96 -3.79
CA LEU A 3 2.23 -6.21 -3.51
C LEU A 3 3.22 -6.20 -4.67
N LEU A 4 3.21 -7.25 -5.50
CA LEU A 4 4.01 -7.29 -6.73
C LEU A 4 3.54 -6.26 -7.75
N GLU A 5 2.22 -6.05 -7.89
CA GLU A 5 1.68 -5.01 -8.75
C GLU A 5 1.82 -3.63 -8.11
N TYR A 6 1.67 -3.54 -6.78
CA TYR A 6 1.88 -2.32 -6.02
C TYR A 6 3.31 -1.78 -6.19
N ALA A 7 4.33 -2.65 -6.12
CA ALA A 7 5.73 -2.29 -6.41
C ALA A 7 5.90 -1.66 -7.80
N LYS A 8 5.14 -2.09 -8.81
CA LYS A 8 5.19 -1.47 -10.15
C LYS A 8 4.64 -0.05 -10.16
N VAL A 9 3.66 0.26 -9.30
CA VAL A 9 3.15 1.63 -9.14
C VAL A 9 4.23 2.52 -8.52
N PHE A 10 5.00 2.04 -7.53
CA PHE A 10 6.16 2.77 -7.02
C PHE A 10 7.26 2.94 -8.08
N ALA A 11 7.50 1.92 -8.91
CA ALA A 11 8.44 2.04 -10.03
C ALA A 11 8.03 3.14 -11.01
N LEU A 12 6.71 3.31 -11.24
CA LEU A 12 6.20 4.43 -12.02
C LEU A 12 6.48 5.78 -11.34
N GLY A 13 6.48 5.83 -10.01
CA GLY A 13 6.92 6.99 -9.23
C GLY A 13 8.38 7.35 -9.49
N VAL A 14 9.29 6.36 -9.56
CA VAL A 14 10.69 6.58 -9.95
C VAL A 14 10.79 7.21 -11.34
N VAL A 15 10.04 6.69 -12.31
CA VAL A 15 10.05 7.20 -13.69
C VAL A 15 9.50 8.62 -13.81
N LYS A 16 8.51 8.99 -12.98
CA LYS A 16 7.82 10.29 -13.03
C LYS A 16 8.37 11.34 -12.07
N ALA A 17 9.31 10.98 -11.20
CA ALA A 17 9.92 11.89 -10.26
C ALA A 17 10.77 12.95 -10.97
N TYR A 18 10.77 14.17 -10.42
CA TYR A 18 11.43 15.34 -10.98
C TYR A 18 12.78 15.64 -10.30
N ASP A 19 13.10 14.95 -9.22
CA ASP A 19 14.37 15.09 -8.49
C ASP A 19 14.87 13.75 -7.94
N GLU A 20 16.17 13.70 -7.68
CA GLU A 20 16.88 12.50 -7.24
C GLU A 20 16.42 12.00 -5.86
N ILE A 21 16.05 12.90 -4.95
CA ILE A 21 15.64 12.55 -3.59
C ILE A 21 14.34 11.76 -3.67
N VAL A 22 13.35 12.28 -4.39
CA VAL A 22 12.06 11.60 -4.57
C VAL A 22 12.23 10.27 -5.33
N MET A 23 13.08 10.22 -6.36
CA MET A 23 13.43 8.96 -7.05
C MET A 23 13.97 7.90 -6.07
N ARG A 24 14.88 8.31 -5.19
CA ARG A 24 15.50 7.41 -4.20
C ARG A 24 14.47 6.89 -3.20
N GLU A 25 13.56 7.73 -2.73
CA GLU A 25 12.51 7.31 -1.80
C GLU A 25 11.52 6.32 -2.44
N PHE A 26 11.08 6.56 -3.68
CA PHE A 26 10.28 5.56 -4.41
C PHE A 26 11.06 4.25 -4.62
N SER A 27 12.35 4.33 -4.93
CA SER A 27 13.20 3.14 -5.05
C SER A 27 13.34 2.39 -3.73
N ASN A 28 13.48 3.09 -2.60
CA ASN A 28 13.54 2.49 -1.27
C ASN A 28 12.23 1.77 -0.96
N ALA A 29 11.07 2.38 -1.26
CA ALA A 29 9.77 1.74 -1.09
C ALA A 29 9.62 0.44 -1.91
N ILE A 30 10.15 0.40 -3.14
CA ILE A 30 10.20 -0.84 -3.95
C ILE A 30 11.06 -1.89 -3.25
N GLN A 31 12.23 -1.49 -2.73
CA GLN A 31 13.11 -2.39 -2.01
C GLN A 31 12.46 -2.89 -0.72
N ASP A 32 11.68 -2.07 -0.04
CA ASP A 32 10.90 -2.49 1.13
C ASP A 32 9.83 -3.51 0.76
N ILE A 33 9.12 -3.29 -0.35
CA ILE A 33 8.10 -4.24 -0.83
C ILE A 33 8.74 -5.57 -1.27
N LEU A 34 9.83 -5.53 -2.04
CA LEU A 34 10.41 -6.74 -2.64
C LEU A 34 11.36 -7.48 -1.70
N ASN A 35 12.12 -6.76 -0.88
CA ASN A 35 13.16 -7.34 -0.03
C ASN A 35 12.83 -7.25 1.47
N ASN A 36 11.85 -6.45 1.89
CA ASN A 36 11.55 -6.18 3.31
C ASN A 36 10.11 -6.56 3.73
N GLU A 37 9.21 -6.89 2.78
CA GLU A 37 8.04 -7.77 3.04
C GLU A 37 8.42 -9.15 3.59
N MET A 38 9.73 -9.40 3.64
CA MET A 38 10.33 -10.43 4.45
C MET A 38 9.96 -10.39 5.95
N SER A 39 9.43 -9.30 6.51
CA SER A 39 9.07 -9.29 7.94
C SER A 39 7.63 -9.73 8.23
N ILE A 40 6.60 -9.14 7.61
CA ILE A 40 5.20 -9.48 7.91
C ILE A 40 4.71 -10.63 7.02
N HIS A 41 4.80 -10.49 5.70
CA HIS A 41 4.28 -11.50 4.77
C HIS A 41 5.10 -12.79 4.81
N ASN A 42 6.44 -12.72 4.82
CA ASN A 42 7.24 -13.95 4.93
C ASN A 42 7.20 -14.58 6.32
N HIS A 43 6.81 -13.84 7.36
CA HIS A 43 6.45 -14.46 8.63
C HIS A 43 5.20 -15.32 8.45
N TYR A 44 4.11 -14.75 7.93
CA TYR A 44 2.87 -15.52 7.74
C TYR A 44 2.95 -16.61 6.68
N ILE A 45 3.77 -16.47 5.63
CA ILE A 45 4.04 -17.56 4.67
C ILE A 45 4.64 -18.78 5.39
N ARG A 46 5.58 -18.55 6.32
CA ARG A 46 6.19 -19.63 7.11
C ARG A 46 5.22 -20.20 8.15
N GLU A 47 4.55 -19.34 8.91
CA GLU A 47 3.59 -19.75 9.95
C GLU A 47 2.40 -20.53 9.37
N LEU A 48 1.92 -20.15 8.19
CA LEU A 48 0.82 -20.83 7.48
C LEU A 48 1.30 -21.99 6.59
N GLN A 49 2.62 -22.25 6.56
CA GLN A 49 3.24 -23.30 5.73
C GLN A 49 2.90 -23.20 4.24
N ILE A 50 2.74 -21.97 3.72
CA ILE A 50 2.44 -21.72 2.31
C ILE A 50 3.68 -22.06 1.47
N THR A 51 3.51 -22.95 0.51
CA THR A 51 4.59 -23.39 -0.36
C THR A 51 4.87 -22.40 -1.50
N GLN A 52 6.09 -22.45 -2.04
CA GLN A 52 6.44 -21.65 -3.22
C GLN A 52 5.58 -22.00 -4.44
N THR A 53 5.20 -23.27 -4.58
CA THR A 53 4.31 -23.75 -5.64
C THR A 53 2.91 -23.16 -5.51
N GLU A 54 2.36 -23.07 -4.30
CA GLU A 54 1.07 -22.39 -4.07
C GLU A 54 1.15 -20.91 -4.41
N LEU A 55 2.23 -20.21 -4.05
CA LEU A 55 2.43 -18.80 -4.42
C LEU A 55 2.51 -18.60 -5.93
N GLN A 56 3.17 -19.51 -6.66
CA GLN A 56 3.31 -19.44 -8.12
C GLN A 56 1.99 -19.74 -8.85
N ASN A 57 1.19 -20.64 -8.30
CA ASN A 57 -0.11 -21.03 -8.87
C ASN A 57 -1.27 -20.16 -8.39
N ALA A 58 -1.03 -19.25 -7.43
CA ALA A 58 -2.05 -18.34 -6.94
C ALA A 58 -2.52 -17.38 -8.05
N HIS A 59 -3.84 -17.22 -8.17
CA HIS A 59 -4.45 -16.30 -9.13
C HIS A 59 -5.09 -15.12 -8.40
N PRO A 60 -4.84 -13.87 -8.83
CA PRO A 60 -5.49 -12.73 -8.21
C PRO A 60 -6.95 -12.72 -8.64
N THR A 61 -7.82 -12.47 -7.68
CA THR A 61 -9.25 -12.32 -7.90
C THR A 61 -9.56 -11.02 -8.64
N LEU A 62 -10.83 -10.86 -9.04
CA LEU A 62 -11.26 -9.65 -9.73
C LEU A 62 -11.04 -8.40 -8.88
N ALA A 63 -11.35 -8.43 -7.58
CA ALA A 63 -11.15 -7.29 -6.69
C ALA A 63 -9.67 -6.87 -6.61
N ASN A 64 -8.75 -7.84 -6.49
CA ASN A 64 -7.31 -7.58 -6.47
C ASN A 64 -6.82 -6.98 -7.81
N LYS A 65 -7.24 -7.57 -8.94
CA LYS A 65 -6.90 -7.08 -10.28
C LYS A 65 -7.44 -5.68 -10.54
N SER A 66 -8.69 -5.41 -10.17
CA SER A 66 -9.34 -4.11 -10.34
C SER A 66 -8.62 -3.03 -9.55
N TYR A 67 -8.26 -3.31 -8.29
CA TYR A 67 -7.55 -2.35 -7.46
C TYR A 67 -6.17 -2.01 -8.04
N THR A 68 -5.35 -3.02 -8.32
CA THR A 68 -3.98 -2.81 -8.81
C THR A 68 -3.95 -2.18 -10.21
N SER A 69 -4.86 -2.59 -11.10
CA SER A 69 -5.01 -1.98 -12.43
C SER A 69 -5.44 -0.52 -12.35
N TYR A 70 -6.33 -0.16 -11.41
CA TYR A 70 -6.76 1.22 -11.23
C TYR A 70 -5.60 2.13 -10.82
N MET A 71 -4.82 1.73 -9.80
CA MET A 71 -3.65 2.50 -9.36
C MET A 71 -2.65 2.71 -10.50
N LEU A 72 -2.34 1.64 -11.25
CA LEU A 72 -1.41 1.71 -12.36
C LEU A 72 -1.94 2.59 -13.50
N ALA A 73 -3.22 2.46 -13.85
CA ALA A 73 -3.84 3.24 -14.92
C ALA A 73 -3.90 4.75 -14.60
N GLU A 74 -4.30 5.13 -13.38
CA GLU A 74 -4.30 6.54 -12.97
C GLU A 74 -2.89 7.12 -12.92
N GLY A 75 -1.92 6.35 -12.40
CA GLY A 75 -0.52 6.75 -12.42
C GLY A 75 0.02 6.97 -13.85
N ILE A 76 -0.29 6.06 -14.79
CA ILE A 76 0.17 6.16 -16.19
C ILE A 76 -0.42 7.41 -16.86
N LYS A 77 -1.74 7.59 -16.75
CA LYS A 77 -2.49 8.73 -17.33
C LYS A 77 -2.11 10.07 -16.70
N GLY A 78 -1.68 10.06 -15.44
CA GLY A 78 -1.38 11.24 -14.65
C GLY A 78 0.10 11.59 -14.57
N SER A 79 0.40 12.46 -13.61
CA SER A 79 1.74 12.86 -13.18
C SER A 79 2.16 12.08 -11.93
N ILE A 80 3.30 12.45 -11.33
CA ILE A 80 3.70 11.92 -10.03
C ILE A 80 2.64 12.17 -8.94
N LYS A 81 1.86 13.26 -9.01
CA LYS A 81 0.77 13.55 -8.05
C LYS A 81 -0.24 12.40 -7.98
N GLU A 82 -0.69 11.92 -9.15
CA GLU A 82 -1.63 10.81 -9.24
C GLU A 82 -1.03 9.48 -8.75
N VAL A 83 0.26 9.24 -9.01
CA VAL A 83 0.96 8.06 -8.46
C VAL A 83 0.96 8.11 -6.93
N THR A 84 1.42 9.23 -6.36
CA THR A 84 1.50 9.43 -4.89
C THR A 84 0.12 9.30 -4.24
N ALA A 85 -0.92 9.90 -4.83
CA ALA A 85 -2.29 9.80 -4.34
C ALA A 85 -2.85 8.38 -4.43
N ALA A 86 -2.57 7.65 -5.52
CA ALA A 86 -3.07 6.29 -5.73
C ALA A 86 -2.51 5.27 -4.72
N VAL A 87 -1.27 5.45 -4.25
CA VAL A 87 -0.65 4.53 -3.28
C VAL A 87 -0.93 4.91 -1.82
N LEU A 88 -1.40 6.14 -1.55
CA LEU A 88 -1.54 6.64 -0.18
C LEU A 88 -2.61 5.92 0.65
N ALA A 89 -3.77 5.61 0.06
CA ALA A 89 -4.87 4.99 0.80
C ALA A 89 -4.48 3.63 1.40
N CYS A 90 -3.65 2.85 0.69
CA CYS A 90 -3.19 1.54 1.14
C CYS A 90 -2.40 1.66 2.44
N GLY A 91 -1.28 2.38 2.44
CA GLY A 91 -0.43 2.52 3.62
C GLY A 91 -1.15 3.21 4.79
N TRP A 92 -1.88 4.29 4.51
CA TRP A 92 -2.50 5.10 5.56
C TRP A 92 -3.66 4.38 6.25
N SER A 93 -4.51 3.68 5.49
CA SER A 93 -5.61 2.89 6.09
C SER A 93 -5.07 1.77 6.98
N TYR A 94 -4.03 1.05 6.55
CA TYR A 94 -3.39 -0.01 7.34
C TYR A 94 -2.81 0.51 8.65
N LEU A 95 -2.18 1.70 8.63
CA LEU A 95 -1.64 2.33 9.84
C LEU A 95 -2.77 2.61 10.84
N VAL A 96 -3.86 3.26 10.39
CA VAL A 96 -4.99 3.61 11.28
C VAL A 96 -5.70 2.35 11.79
N ILE A 97 -5.88 1.33 10.95
CA ILE A 97 -6.45 0.04 11.35
C ILE A 97 -5.58 -0.60 12.43
N ALA A 98 -4.27 -0.71 12.22
CA ALA A 98 -3.37 -1.32 13.19
C ALA A 98 -3.27 -0.53 14.50
N GLN A 99 -3.29 0.81 14.44
CA GLN A 99 -3.34 1.67 15.61
C GLN A 99 -4.66 1.53 16.38
N ASN A 100 -5.78 1.32 15.70
CA ASN A 100 -7.05 1.06 16.35
C ASN A 100 -7.05 -0.32 17.04
N LEU A 101 -6.61 -1.35 16.33
CA LEU A 101 -6.53 -2.73 16.85
C LEU A 101 -5.54 -2.85 18.01
N SER A 102 -4.47 -2.05 18.04
CA SER A 102 -3.48 -2.06 19.13
C SER A 102 -4.04 -1.63 20.48
N GLN A 103 -5.20 -0.95 20.50
CA GLN A 103 -5.88 -0.56 21.74
C GLN A 103 -6.76 -1.68 22.31
N ILE A 104 -7.01 -2.75 21.56
CA ILE A 104 -7.76 -3.91 22.06
C ILE A 104 -6.86 -4.70 23.02
N PRO A 105 -7.29 -4.95 24.27
CA PRO A 105 -6.48 -5.71 25.22
C PRO A 105 -6.07 -7.08 24.68
N ASN A 106 -4.80 -7.45 24.89
CA ASN A 106 -4.18 -8.69 24.42
C ASN A 106 -4.04 -8.83 22.89
N ALA A 107 -4.42 -7.84 22.09
CA ALA A 107 -4.32 -7.93 20.63
C ALA A 107 -2.87 -7.97 20.16
N LEU A 108 -1.99 -7.19 20.79
CA LEU A 108 -0.55 -7.17 20.50
C LEU A 108 0.16 -8.45 20.99
N GLU A 109 -0.36 -9.07 22.05
CA GLU A 109 0.14 -10.30 22.66
C GLU A 109 -0.43 -11.57 22.00
N HIS A 110 -1.42 -11.43 21.13
CA HIS A 110 -2.04 -12.56 20.46
C HIS A 110 -1.00 -13.35 19.66
N ALA A 111 -0.84 -14.64 19.99
CA ALA A 111 0.23 -15.50 19.45
C ALA A 111 0.32 -15.50 17.91
N PHE A 112 -0.84 -15.50 17.23
CA PHE A 112 -0.90 -15.49 15.78
C PHE A 112 -1.01 -14.08 15.16
N TYR A 113 -2.01 -13.26 15.54
CA TYR A 113 -2.27 -11.95 14.92
C TYR A 113 -1.43 -10.78 15.45
N GLY A 114 -0.76 -10.93 16.59
CA GLY A 114 -0.02 -9.84 17.21
C GLY A 114 1.12 -9.30 16.34
N HIS A 115 1.76 -10.18 15.55
CA HIS A 115 2.83 -9.79 14.61
C HIS A 115 2.32 -8.84 13.53
N TRP A 116 1.15 -9.11 12.94
CA TRP A 116 0.51 -8.25 11.95
C TRP A 116 0.23 -6.86 12.51
N ILE A 117 -0.39 -6.78 13.69
CA ILE A 117 -0.76 -5.51 14.33
C ILE A 117 0.50 -4.70 14.67
N LYS A 118 1.52 -5.34 15.26
CA LYS A 118 2.81 -4.70 15.59
C LYS A 118 3.52 -4.17 14.34
N GLY A 119 3.52 -4.93 13.26
CA GLY A 119 4.16 -4.53 12.01
C GLY A 119 3.58 -3.25 11.43
N TYR A 120 2.25 -3.19 11.25
CA TYR A 120 1.58 -2.03 10.66
C TYR A 120 1.38 -0.85 11.63
N SER A 121 1.60 -1.03 12.93
CA SER A 121 1.64 0.07 13.92
C SER A 121 3.06 0.48 14.32
N SER A 122 4.08 -0.08 13.67
CA SER A 122 5.48 0.22 13.95
C SER A 122 5.85 1.66 13.56
N LYS A 123 6.93 2.17 14.17
CA LYS A 123 7.45 3.52 13.86
C LYS A 123 7.98 3.59 12.43
N GLU A 124 8.55 2.51 11.95
CA GLU A 124 9.09 2.36 10.61
C GLU A 124 7.96 2.45 9.58
N PHE A 125 6.86 1.71 9.78
CA PHE A 125 5.69 1.80 8.89
C PHE A 125 5.03 3.19 8.96
N GLN A 126 4.92 3.78 10.14
CA GLN A 126 4.42 5.15 10.31
C GLN A 126 5.29 6.17 9.56
N ALA A 127 6.61 6.00 9.53
CA ALA A 127 7.53 6.87 8.79
C ALA A 127 7.29 6.78 7.28
N CYS A 128 7.07 5.58 6.73
CA CYS A 128 6.73 5.39 5.32
C CYS A 128 5.41 6.08 4.94
N VAL A 129 4.38 5.95 5.77
CA VAL A 129 3.09 6.64 5.56
C VAL A 129 3.27 8.16 5.64
N SER A 130 4.01 8.65 6.63
CA SER A 130 4.27 10.08 6.83
C SER A 130 5.04 10.68 5.65
N TRP A 131 6.03 9.96 5.12
CA TRP A 131 6.74 10.36 3.90
C TRP A 131 5.77 10.56 2.73
N ASN A 132 4.87 9.60 2.50
CA ASN A 132 3.96 9.65 1.36
C ASN A 132 2.94 10.80 1.49
N ILE A 133 2.44 11.06 2.71
CA ILE A 133 1.57 12.22 3.01
C ILE A 133 2.32 13.52 2.69
N ASN A 134 3.52 13.69 3.26
CA ASN A 134 4.30 14.91 3.09
C ASN A 134 4.69 15.13 1.61
N LEU A 135 4.99 14.06 0.88
CA LEU A 135 5.27 14.13 -0.55
C LEU A 135 4.04 14.64 -1.31
N LEU A 136 2.85 14.09 -1.07
CA LEU A 136 1.62 14.53 -1.75
C LEU A 136 1.30 15.99 -1.43
N ASP A 137 1.43 16.40 -0.16
CA ASP A 137 1.23 17.79 0.26
C ASP A 137 2.21 18.73 -0.48
N SER A 138 3.49 18.37 -0.53
CA SER A 138 4.52 19.16 -1.20
C SER A 138 4.26 19.31 -2.71
N LEU A 139 3.77 18.24 -3.35
CA LEU A 139 3.45 18.18 -4.77
C LEU A 139 2.23 19.03 -5.15
N THR A 140 1.36 19.32 -4.18
CA THR A 140 0.04 19.91 -4.42
C THR A 140 -0.12 21.35 -3.94
N HIS A 141 0.94 21.96 -3.39
CA HIS A 141 0.92 23.37 -2.94
C HIS A 141 0.37 24.36 -3.97
N ALA A 142 0.68 24.16 -5.26
CA ALA A 142 0.25 25.03 -6.36
C ALA A 142 -0.88 24.43 -7.20
N SER A 143 -1.48 23.33 -6.77
CA SER A 143 -2.54 22.66 -7.53
C SER A 143 -3.84 23.45 -7.50
N SER A 144 -4.51 23.50 -8.65
CA SER A 144 -5.84 24.06 -8.80
C SER A 144 -6.88 23.22 -8.05
N LYS A 145 -8.05 23.82 -7.76
CA LYS A 145 -9.18 23.09 -7.16
C LYS A 145 -9.57 21.85 -7.97
N GLN A 146 -9.52 21.93 -9.30
CA GLN A 146 -9.85 20.80 -10.18
C GLN A 146 -8.84 19.65 -10.04
N GLU A 147 -7.55 19.96 -9.91
CA GLU A 147 -6.53 18.94 -9.64
C GLU A 147 -6.74 18.28 -8.27
N ILE A 148 -7.02 19.08 -7.24
CA ILE A 148 -7.29 18.55 -5.88
C ILE A 148 -8.51 17.62 -5.88
N GLU A 149 -9.59 17.98 -6.56
CA GLU A 149 -10.77 17.11 -6.68
C GLU A 149 -10.43 15.79 -7.38
N LYS A 150 -9.62 15.82 -8.44
CA LYS A 150 -9.16 14.60 -9.11
C LYS A 150 -8.33 13.70 -8.19
N LEU A 151 -7.39 14.27 -7.43
CA LEU A 151 -6.56 13.50 -6.49
C LEU A 151 -7.40 12.91 -5.36
N LYS A 152 -8.39 13.68 -4.88
CA LYS A 152 -9.37 13.21 -3.89
C LYS A 152 -10.19 12.03 -4.44
N ASP A 153 -10.64 12.08 -5.68
CA ASP A 153 -11.38 10.98 -6.31
C ASP A 153 -10.54 9.71 -6.41
N ILE A 154 -9.25 9.84 -6.75
CA ILE A 154 -8.29 8.72 -6.75
C ILE A 154 -8.15 8.13 -5.34
N PHE A 155 -7.95 8.98 -4.33
CA PHE A 155 -7.80 8.56 -2.94
C PHE A 155 -9.06 7.85 -2.39
N ILE A 156 -10.24 8.39 -2.68
CA ILE A 156 -11.52 7.78 -2.28
C ILE A 156 -11.74 6.45 -3.00
N THR A 157 -11.41 6.38 -4.29
CA THR A 157 -11.59 5.16 -5.08
C THR A 157 -10.68 4.04 -4.59
N THR A 158 -9.41 4.34 -4.31
CA THR A 158 -8.48 3.38 -3.72
C THR A 158 -8.89 2.96 -2.30
N SER A 159 -9.45 3.87 -1.50
CA SER A 159 -10.05 3.54 -0.20
C SER A 159 -11.25 2.57 -0.31
N LYS A 160 -12.11 2.75 -1.34
CA LYS A 160 -13.21 1.81 -1.62
C LYS A 160 -12.68 0.44 -2.03
N TYR A 161 -11.61 0.40 -2.83
CA TYR A 161 -10.97 -0.86 -3.17
C TYR A 161 -10.35 -1.56 -1.97
N GLU A 162 -9.76 -0.83 -1.01
CA GLU A 162 -9.30 -1.40 0.26
C GLU A 162 -10.44 -2.06 1.04
N TYR A 163 -11.59 -1.39 1.15
CA TYR A 163 -12.78 -2.00 1.76
C TYR A 163 -13.20 -3.30 1.05
N MET A 164 -13.25 -3.28 -0.29
CA MET A 164 -13.56 -4.47 -1.10
C MET A 164 -12.52 -5.57 -0.96
N PHE A 165 -11.25 -5.22 -0.71
CA PHE A 165 -10.16 -6.17 -0.49
C PHE A 165 -10.38 -6.95 0.82
N TRP A 166 -10.79 -6.27 1.89
CA TRP A 166 -11.16 -6.91 3.14
C TRP A 166 -12.39 -7.81 3.01
N ASP A 167 -13.43 -7.34 2.31
CA ASP A 167 -14.64 -8.14 2.09
C ASP A 167 -14.34 -9.41 1.27
N MET A 168 -13.58 -9.28 0.17
CA MET A 168 -13.12 -10.40 -0.62
C MET A 168 -12.32 -11.41 0.21
N ALA A 169 -11.36 -10.94 1.02
CA ALA A 169 -10.56 -11.81 1.87
C ALA A 169 -11.41 -12.60 2.88
N TYR A 170 -12.51 -12.01 3.36
CA TYR A 170 -13.45 -12.66 4.28
C TYR A 170 -14.36 -13.67 3.59
N GLN A 171 -14.89 -13.33 2.40
CA GLN A 171 -15.80 -14.19 1.63
C GLN A 171 -15.11 -15.42 1.01
N LYS A 172 -13.76 -15.43 0.93
CA LYS A 172 -12.95 -16.47 0.26
C LYS A 172 -13.32 -16.69 -1.22
N ASN A 173 -13.78 -15.65 -1.91
CA ASN A 173 -14.10 -15.65 -3.35
C ASN A 173 -12.97 -15.06 -4.19
#